data_AF-A0A4Z1K834-F1
#
_entry.id   AF-A0A4Z1K834-F1
#
_cell.length_a   1.000
_cell.length_b   1.000
_cell.length_c   1.000
_cell.angle_alpha   90.00
_cell.angle_beta   90.00
_cell.angle_gamma   90.00
#
_symmetry.space_group_name_H-M   'P 1'
#
loop_
_entity.id
_entity.type
_entity.pdbx_description
1 polymer ?
#
loop_
_entity_poly.entity_id
_entity_poly.type
_entity_poly.pdbx_seq_one_letter_code
_entity_poly.pdbx_strand_id
1 'polypeptide(L)'
;MSGSAIDTLFPHHVGHYIGLDVHDTPGYSRSNLLREGHCITIEPGIYVPNDERWPAHFRGMGIRIEDSICIQEDSPLVLTTEAVKEVVDIEALRD
;
A
#
# COMPACT_ATOMS: atom_id res chain seq x y z
N MET A 1 -23.48 -11.44 -9.48
CA MET A 1 -22.05 -11.24 -9.25
C MET A 1 -21.86 -10.86 -7.78
N SER A 2 -21.48 -11.81 -6.91
CA SER A 2 -21.57 -11.66 -5.44
C SER A 2 -20.20 -11.73 -4.75
N GLY A 3 -19.25 -10.88 -5.19
CA GLY A 3 -18.05 -10.56 -4.42
C GLY A 3 -18.26 -9.27 -3.64
N SER A 4 -17.73 -9.19 -2.41
CA SER A 4 -17.71 -7.94 -1.66
C SER A 4 -17.02 -6.85 -2.49
N ALA A 5 -17.49 -5.61 -2.38
CA ALA A 5 -16.87 -4.50 -3.10
C ALA A 5 -15.38 -4.38 -2.72
N ILE A 6 -15.03 -4.68 -1.46
CA ILE A 6 -13.64 -4.64 -0.98
C ILE A 6 -12.76 -5.67 -1.70
N ASP A 7 -13.23 -6.91 -1.86
CA ASP A 7 -12.44 -7.98 -2.50
C ASP A 7 -12.21 -7.70 -3.99
N THR A 8 -13.12 -6.95 -4.61
CA THR A 8 -12.99 -6.56 -6.02
C THR A 8 -12.04 -5.37 -6.18
N LEU A 9 -12.18 -4.37 -5.31
CA LEU A 9 -11.46 -3.10 -5.43
C LEU A 9 -10.06 -3.15 -4.81
N PHE A 10 -9.83 -4.00 -3.80
CA PHE A 10 -8.56 -4.14 -3.09
C PHE A 10 -8.19 -5.64 -2.96
N PRO A 11 -7.74 -6.28 -4.05
CA PRO A 11 -7.58 -7.74 -4.14
C PRO A 11 -6.22 -8.25 -3.62
N HIS A 12 -5.56 -7.52 -2.72
CA HIS A 12 -4.24 -7.88 -2.18
C HIS A 12 -4.10 -7.52 -0.69
N HIS A 13 -2.97 -7.90 -0.09
CA HIS A 13 -2.67 -7.56 1.30
C HIS A 13 -2.21 -6.11 1.42
N VAL A 14 -2.29 -5.54 2.62
CA VAL A 14 -1.85 -4.16 2.91
C VAL A 14 -0.32 -3.98 2.93
N GLY A 15 0.44 -5.07 2.84
CA GLY A 15 1.91 -5.03 2.90
C GLY A 15 2.56 -6.36 3.27
N HIS A 16 3.89 -6.34 3.36
CA HIS A 16 4.74 -7.47 3.70
C HIS A 16 6.02 -6.99 4.42
N TYR A 17 6.80 -7.91 5.00
CA TYR A 17 8.14 -7.58 5.49
C TYR A 17 9.06 -7.25 4.31
N ILE A 18 9.98 -6.31 4.51
CA ILE A 18 10.96 -5.89 3.50
C ILE A 18 12.37 -5.87 4.10
N GLY A 19 13.37 -6.32 3.35
CA GLY A 19 14.74 -6.36 3.80
C GLY A 19 15.69 -6.83 2.69
N LEU A 20 16.34 -7.98 2.88
CA LEU A 20 17.25 -8.52 1.85
C LEU A 20 16.48 -9.00 0.61
N ASP A 21 15.28 -9.53 0.83
CA ASP A 21 14.30 -9.86 -0.20
C ASP A 21 13.18 -8.82 -0.22
N VAL A 22 12.53 -8.66 -1.38
CA VAL A 22 11.37 -7.78 -1.52
C VAL A 22 10.25 -8.24 -0.59
N HIS A 23 9.84 -9.50 -0.70
CA HIS A 23 8.95 -10.15 0.26
C HIS A 23 9.79 -10.94 1.26
N ASP A 24 10.34 -10.24 2.25
CA ASP A 24 11.30 -10.82 3.18
C ASP A 24 10.65 -11.78 4.18
N THR A 25 11.43 -12.72 4.70
CA THR A 25 11.04 -13.63 5.78
C THR A 25 9.70 -14.36 5.53
N PRO A 26 9.51 -15.07 4.40
CA PRO A 26 8.21 -15.66 4.04
C PRO A 26 7.66 -16.68 5.06
N GLY A 27 8.51 -17.22 5.94
CA GLY A 27 8.11 -18.11 7.03
C GLY A 27 7.74 -17.40 8.34
N TYR A 28 7.96 -16.08 8.46
CA TYR A 28 7.60 -15.31 9.63
C TYR A 28 6.11 -14.92 9.57
N SER A 29 5.36 -15.29 10.60
CA SER A 29 3.91 -15.09 10.60
C SER A 29 3.54 -13.60 10.53
N ARG A 30 2.63 -13.27 9.63
CA ARG A 30 1.99 -11.95 9.52
C ARG A 30 1.08 -11.63 10.71
N SER A 31 0.67 -12.64 11.48
CA SER A 31 -0.16 -12.46 12.68
C SER A 31 0.67 -12.12 13.93
N ASN A 32 2.00 -12.11 13.82
CA ASN A 32 2.86 -11.71 14.92
C ASN A 32 2.71 -10.21 15.18
N LEU A 33 2.77 -9.81 16.46
CA LEU A 33 2.88 -8.41 16.82
C LEU A 33 4.18 -7.83 16.26
N LEU A 34 4.07 -6.67 15.63
CA LEU A 34 5.22 -5.91 15.15
C LEU A 34 6.11 -5.50 16.34
N ARG A 35 7.42 -5.52 16.12
CA ARG A 35 8.44 -5.18 17.11
C ARG A 35 9.38 -4.15 16.53
N GLU A 36 10.00 -3.38 17.40
CA GLU A 36 11.07 -2.46 17.02
C GLU A 36 12.11 -3.15 16.12
N GLY A 37 12.51 -2.47 15.06
CA GLY A 37 13.44 -2.98 14.05
C GLY A 37 12.80 -3.83 12.95
N HIS A 38 11.51 -4.19 13.05
CA HIS A 38 10.81 -4.78 11.90
C HIS A 38 10.65 -3.72 10.80
N CYS A 39 10.92 -4.11 9.56
CA CYS A 39 10.64 -3.30 8.38
C CYS A 39 9.52 -3.93 7.56
N ILE A 40 8.50 -3.15 7.22
CA ILE A 40 7.35 -3.58 6.44
C ILE A 40 6.98 -2.55 5.37
N THR A 41 6.27 -2.97 4.33
CA THR A 41 5.55 -2.06 3.43
C THR A 41 4.16 -1.75 3.96
N ILE A 42 3.64 -0.56 3.64
CA ILE A 42 2.22 -0.21 3.74
C ILE A 42 1.79 0.28 2.35
N GLU A 43 0.96 -0.51 1.68
CA GLU A 43 0.70 -0.39 0.24
C GLU A 43 -0.79 -0.50 -0.14
N PRO A 44 -1.72 0.24 0.48
CA PRO A 44 -3.13 0.17 0.10
C PRO A 44 -3.35 0.58 -1.36
N GLY A 45 -4.24 -0.15 -2.05
CA GLY A 45 -4.59 0.12 -3.44
C GLY A 45 -6.07 -0.06 -3.74
N ILE A 46 -6.58 0.75 -4.67
CA ILE A 46 -7.93 0.64 -5.22
C ILE A 46 -7.83 0.50 -6.73
N TYR A 47 -8.43 -0.56 -7.27
CA TYR A 47 -8.46 -0.87 -8.69
C TYR A 47 -9.91 -1.05 -9.11
N VAL A 48 -10.41 -0.12 -9.93
CA VAL A 48 -11.81 -0.10 -10.33
C VAL A 48 -11.95 -0.79 -11.69
N PRO A 49 -12.64 -1.95 -11.77
CA PRO A 49 -12.88 -2.61 -13.05
C PRO A 49 -13.63 -1.73 -14.05
N ASN A 50 -13.38 -1.96 -15.33
CA ASN A 50 -14.06 -1.24 -16.40
C ASN A 50 -15.41 -1.89 -16.73
N ASP A 51 -16.37 -1.82 -15.80
CA ASP A 51 -17.72 -2.35 -15.98
C ASP A 51 -18.80 -1.43 -15.37
N GLU A 52 -20.05 -1.63 -15.76
CA GLU A 52 -21.16 -0.72 -15.42
C GLU A 52 -21.55 -0.72 -13.93
N ARG A 53 -21.07 -1.68 -13.12
CA ARG A 53 -21.28 -1.70 -11.67
C ARG A 53 -20.73 -0.46 -10.97
N TRP A 54 -19.72 0.20 -11.55
CA TRP A 54 -18.97 1.29 -10.92
C TRP A 54 -19.29 2.65 -11.54
N PRO A 55 -19.10 3.77 -10.81
CA PRO A 55 -19.28 5.11 -11.37
C PRO A 55 -18.38 5.36 -12.59
N ALA A 56 -18.96 5.91 -13.66
CA ALA A 56 -18.28 6.03 -14.96
C ALA A 56 -16.92 6.75 -14.91
N HIS A 57 -16.77 7.75 -14.03
CA HIS A 57 -15.53 8.54 -13.91
C HIS A 57 -14.39 7.80 -13.20
N PHE A 58 -14.65 6.66 -12.54
CA PHE A 58 -13.62 5.85 -11.87
C PHE A 58 -13.26 4.57 -12.63
N ARG A 59 -14.08 4.14 -13.60
CA ARG A 59 -13.87 2.87 -14.32
C ARG A 59 -12.49 2.83 -14.99
N GLY A 60 -11.77 1.72 -14.79
CA GLY A 60 -10.42 1.54 -15.35
C GLY A 60 -9.31 2.27 -14.61
N MET A 61 -9.62 2.99 -13.52
CA MET A 61 -8.63 3.66 -12.67
C MET A 61 -8.03 2.68 -11.67
N GLY A 62 -6.71 2.75 -11.49
CA GLY A 62 -5.98 2.03 -10.46
C GLY A 62 -5.02 2.97 -9.74
N ILE A 63 -5.05 2.98 -8.42
CA ILE A 63 -4.19 3.81 -7.57
C ILE A 63 -3.65 2.93 -6.44
N ARG A 64 -2.34 2.99 -6.21
CA ARG A 64 -1.66 2.44 -5.03
C ARG A 64 -0.62 3.44 -4.57
N ILE A 65 -0.54 3.63 -3.26
CA ILE A 65 0.51 4.41 -2.61
C ILE A 65 1.21 3.46 -1.65
N GLU A 66 2.53 3.39 -1.74
CA GLU A 66 3.34 2.43 -1.00
C GLU A 66 4.55 3.12 -0.38
N ASP A 67 4.77 2.86 0.90
CA ASP A 67 5.96 3.27 1.64
C ASP A 67 6.59 2.08 2.36
N SER A 68 7.91 2.14 2.53
CA SER A 68 8.64 1.26 3.44
C SER A 68 8.77 1.90 4.82
N ILE A 69 8.46 1.14 5.87
CA ILE A 69 8.36 1.63 7.24
C ILE A 69 9.20 0.74 8.15
N CYS A 70 10.06 1.36 8.97
CA CYS A 70 10.72 0.70 10.09
C CYS A 70 10.00 1.01 11.40
N ILE A 71 9.67 -0.02 12.17
CA ILE A 71 9.01 0.12 13.47
C ILE A 71 10.03 0.60 14.51
N GLN A 72 9.68 1.65 15.24
CA GLN A 72 10.45 2.16 16.39
C GLN A 72 9.54 2.23 17.63
N GLU A 73 10.14 2.49 18.80
CA GLU A 73 9.41 2.55 20.09
C GLU A 73 8.33 3.64 20.10
N ASP A 74 8.67 4.87 19.71
CA ASP A 74 7.77 6.02 19.81
C ASP A 74 6.89 6.21 18.57
N SER A 75 7.49 6.18 17.38
CA SER A 75 6.81 6.42 16.10
C SER A 75 7.46 5.65 14.96
N PRO A 76 6.70 5.13 13.99
CA PRO A 76 7.28 4.48 12.83
C PRO A 76 8.14 5.44 12.02
N LEU A 77 9.31 4.98 11.58
CA LEU A 77 10.17 5.70 10.65
C LEU A 77 9.79 5.35 9.21
N VAL A 78 9.32 6.34 8.44
CA VAL A 78 9.07 6.18 7.00
C VAL A 78 10.40 6.33 6.25
N LEU A 79 10.83 5.26 5.59
CA LEU A 79 12.13 5.17 4.90
C LEU A 79 12.11 5.76 3.49
N THR A 80 10.92 6.00 2.93
CA THR A 80 10.69 6.41 1.54
C THR A 80 10.06 7.81 1.44
N THR A 81 10.36 8.69 2.40
CA THR A 81 9.70 10.00 2.52
C THR A 81 10.01 10.98 1.38
N GLU A 82 11.09 10.76 0.64
CA GLU A 82 11.55 11.63 -0.43
C GLU A 82 10.65 11.54 -1.68
N ALA A 83 9.95 10.42 -1.85
CA ALA A 83 8.95 10.27 -2.88
C ALA A 83 7.66 11.00 -2.45
N VAL A 84 7.45 12.19 -3.00
CA VAL A 84 6.25 12.98 -2.70
C VAL A 84 4.98 12.21 -3.08
N LYS A 85 3.96 12.31 -2.22
CA LYS A 85 2.71 11.56 -2.36
C LYS A 85 1.46 12.39 -2.10
N GLU A 86 1.61 13.58 -1.52
CA GLU A 86 0.52 14.54 -1.43
C GLU A 86 0.21 15.09 -2.83
N VAL A 87 -1.08 15.27 -3.12
CA VAL A 87 -1.53 15.71 -4.46
C VAL A 87 -0.84 17.00 -4.88
N VAL A 88 -0.76 17.98 -3.97
CA VAL A 88 -0.15 19.29 -4.23
C VAL A 88 1.35 19.18 -4.53
N ASP A 89 2.05 18.27 -3.86
CA ASP A 89 3.49 18.08 -4.06
C ASP A 89 3.77 17.35 -5.38
N ILE A 90 2.94 16.36 -5.73
CA ILE A 90 3.00 15.69 -7.05
C ILE A 90 2.72 16.69 -8.17
N GLU A 91 1.71 17.54 -8.03
CA GLU A 91 1.39 18.57 -9.02
C GLU A 91 2.52 19.59 -9.17
N ALA A 92 3.18 19.96 -8.07
CA ALA A 92 4.32 20.88 -8.08
C ALA A 92 5.57 20.32 -8.77
N LEU A 93 5.74 18.98 -8.89
CA LEU A 93 6.85 18.36 -9.63
C LEU A 93 6.71 18.44 -11.15
N ARG A 94 5.56 18.88 -11.68
CA ARG A 94 5.31 18.91 -13.13
C ARG A 94 5.94 20.10 -13.84
N ASP A 95 6.33 21.13 -13.08
CA ASP A 95 6.93 22.39 -13.55
C ASP A 95 8.46 22.36 -13.47
#